data_AF-A0A484CEM9-F1
#
_entry.id   AF-A0A484CEM9-F1
#
_cell.length_a   1.000
_cell.length_b   1.000
_cell.length_c   1.000
_cell.angle_alpha   90.00
_cell.angle_beta   90.00
_cell.angle_gamma   90.00
#
_symmetry.space_group_name_H-M   'P 1'
#
loop_
_entity.id
_entity.type
_entity.pdbx_description
1 polymer ?
#
loop_
_entity_poly.entity_id
_entity_poly.type
_entity_poly.pdbx_seq_one_letter_code
_entity_poly.pdbx_strand_id
1 'polypeptide(L)'
;MTKSYEFNWQKHLPEFMQDGASFDRFDEDYIFEPNCQMTVDEFGFFICWKSEGKEGQVLECSLINSIRVGAVPKDPKILSSFEAIGKTEADLDGCIICICSGTDLVNLNFMFMVAENPDTARKWIEGLRSVIHNFKANNVCPMTCLKKHWMRMCFLTNVNGKIPVRGITRTFASGKTEKGIFQALKDLGLPSGKNDEIEPSDFTFDIFYALTQKICPRTDIEELFKKINGNKTDYLTVDQLVSFLNENQRDPRLNEILFPFYDHKRATQIIEKYERDEELKKKGYMSSDGFCRYLMSDENAPVFLDRLELYQEMDHPLAHYFISSSHNTYLTGRQFGGKSSVEMYRQVLLSGCRCVELDCWDGKGEDQEPIITHGKAMCTDILFKDVIQAIKDTAFVTSDYPVILSFENHCSKPQQYKMAKYCEEIFGEFLLKQPLENYPVESGRPLPSPNDLKRKILIKNKRLKPEVEQKQLEAFKKHMEAGETNTPAIIMGEENEEDTENGVLEKRRLRIRI
;
A
#
# COMPACT_ATOMS: atom_id res chain seq x y z
N MET A 1 -17.51 18.11 -12.18
CA MET A 1 -18.06 19.02 -11.15
C MET A 1 -18.27 20.42 -11.72
N THR A 2 -19.33 21.13 -11.30
CA THR A 2 -19.64 22.50 -11.78
C THR A 2 -18.81 23.60 -11.16
N LYS A 3 -18.15 23.30 -10.04
CA LYS A 3 -17.08 24.13 -9.49
C LYS A 3 -15.75 23.61 -10.00
N SER A 4 -14.80 24.52 -10.13
CA SER A 4 -13.40 24.13 -10.27
C SER A 4 -13.00 23.27 -9.09
N TYR A 5 -12.49 22.08 -9.39
CA TYR A 5 -11.97 21.16 -8.40
C TYR A 5 -10.50 20.94 -8.70
N GLU A 6 -9.66 21.28 -7.73
CA GLU A 6 -8.25 20.99 -7.79
C GLU A 6 -8.00 19.73 -6.96
N PHE A 7 -7.67 18.64 -7.66
CA PHE A 7 -7.34 17.40 -6.99
C PHE A 7 -5.94 17.51 -6.40
N ASN A 8 -5.86 17.96 -5.14
CA ASN A 8 -4.59 18.04 -4.44
C ASN A 8 -4.13 16.65 -3.98
N TRP A 9 -3.47 15.94 -4.89
CA TRP A 9 -2.82 14.67 -4.62
C TRP A 9 -1.35 14.83 -4.23
N GLN A 10 -0.75 16.00 -4.44
CA GLN A 10 0.66 16.21 -4.14
C GLN A 10 0.86 16.33 -2.63
N LYS A 11 1.85 15.61 -2.11
CA LYS A 11 2.30 15.76 -0.72
C LYS A 11 3.55 16.62 -0.71
N HIS A 12 3.73 17.38 0.37
CA HIS A 12 4.99 18.11 0.57
C HIS A 12 6.14 17.11 0.65
N LEU A 13 7.09 17.23 -0.26
CA LEU A 13 8.32 16.46 -0.27
C LEU A 13 9.43 17.28 0.38
N PRO A 14 10.06 16.79 1.46
CA PRO A 14 11.18 17.49 2.07
C PRO A 14 12.33 17.75 1.08
N GLU A 15 12.87 18.97 1.09
CA GLU A 15 13.90 19.42 0.13
C GLU A 15 15.13 18.51 0.09
N PHE A 16 15.59 18.03 1.25
CA PHE A 16 16.76 17.15 1.34
C PHE A 16 16.62 15.84 0.54
N MET A 17 15.40 15.39 0.26
CA MET A 17 15.17 14.19 -0.55
C MET A 17 15.35 14.48 -2.03
N GLN A 18 15.11 15.72 -2.46
CA GLN A 18 15.34 16.18 -3.83
C GLN A 18 16.82 16.54 -4.05
N ASP A 19 17.44 17.19 -3.07
CA ASP A 19 18.89 17.44 -3.06
C ASP A 19 19.69 16.14 -3.15
N GLY A 20 19.15 15.09 -2.51
CA GLY A 20 19.70 13.75 -2.53
C GLY A 20 20.75 13.50 -1.47
N ALA A 21 21.14 12.23 -1.35
CA ALA A 21 22.24 11.81 -0.49
C ALA A 21 22.92 10.55 -1.05
N SER A 22 24.15 10.32 -0.59
CA SER A 22 24.93 9.12 -0.91
C SER A 22 24.57 7.99 0.04
N PHE A 23 24.35 6.79 -0.50
CA PHE A 23 24.09 5.57 0.24
C PHE A 23 24.88 4.41 -0.33
N ASP A 24 25.24 3.43 0.50
CA ASP A 24 25.55 2.11 -0.03
C ASP A 24 24.27 1.30 -0.15
N ARG A 25 24.09 0.59 -1.26
CA ARG A 25 22.89 -0.19 -1.55
C ARG A 25 23.21 -1.67 -1.61
N PHE A 26 22.32 -2.49 -1.05
CA PHE A 26 22.32 -3.92 -1.30
C PHE A 26 20.91 -4.52 -1.35
N ASP A 27 20.78 -5.73 -1.88
CA ASP A 27 19.51 -6.47 -1.94
C ASP A 27 19.67 -7.96 -1.58
N GLU A 28 18.56 -8.70 -1.63
CA GLU A 28 18.52 -10.13 -1.31
C GLU A 28 19.25 -11.01 -2.34
N ASP A 29 19.54 -10.48 -3.53
CA ASP A 29 20.32 -11.15 -4.58
C ASP A 29 21.83 -10.91 -4.44
N TYR A 30 22.26 -10.33 -3.31
CA TYR A 30 23.65 -10.00 -2.99
C TYR A 30 24.28 -8.99 -3.95
N ILE A 31 23.48 -8.16 -4.62
CA ILE A 31 24.00 -7.02 -5.35
C ILE A 31 24.47 -6.00 -4.33
N PHE A 32 25.68 -5.48 -4.49
CA PHE A 32 26.24 -4.41 -3.66
C PHE A 32 26.69 -3.27 -4.55
N GLU A 33 26.24 -2.06 -4.22
CA GLU A 33 26.54 -0.84 -4.95
C GLU A 33 26.95 0.27 -3.97
N PRO A 34 28.25 0.59 -3.87
CA PRO A 34 28.71 1.64 -2.97
C PRO A 34 28.45 3.04 -3.55
N ASN A 35 28.29 4.03 -2.68
CA ASN A 35 28.16 5.46 -3.03
C ASN A 35 27.08 5.78 -4.07
N CYS A 36 25.94 5.09 -4.01
CA CYS A 36 24.75 5.37 -4.81
C CYS A 36 24.22 6.78 -4.48
N GLN A 37 24.17 7.66 -5.48
CA GLN A 37 23.49 8.93 -5.32
C GLN A 37 21.99 8.70 -5.47
N MET A 38 21.23 8.95 -4.41
CA MET A 38 19.78 8.77 -4.40
C MET A 38 19.06 10.11 -4.28
N THR A 39 17.97 10.26 -5.03
CA THR A 39 17.02 11.37 -4.95
C THR A 39 15.58 10.86 -5.00
N VAL A 40 14.63 11.71 -4.63
CA VAL A 40 13.19 11.52 -4.86
C VAL A 40 12.73 12.66 -5.76
N ASP A 41 11.94 12.36 -6.79
CA ASP A 41 11.45 13.39 -7.71
C ASP A 41 10.46 14.34 -7.05
N GLU A 42 10.30 15.54 -7.62
CA GLU A 42 9.45 16.63 -7.10
C GLU A 42 7.99 16.23 -6.77
N PHE A 43 7.45 15.16 -7.37
CA PHE A 43 6.09 14.66 -7.10
C PHE A 43 6.03 13.47 -6.14
N GLY A 44 7.19 12.92 -5.75
CA GLY A 44 7.29 11.71 -4.93
C GLY A 44 6.82 10.45 -5.65
N PHE A 45 6.92 10.39 -6.99
CA PHE A 45 6.56 9.22 -7.77
C PHE A 45 7.61 8.11 -7.75
N PHE A 46 8.88 8.49 -7.68
CA PHE A 46 10.03 7.63 -7.83
C PHE A 46 11.11 7.98 -6.82
N ILE A 47 11.70 6.94 -6.26
CA ILE A 47 13.04 6.97 -5.72
C ILE A 47 13.98 6.66 -6.89
N CYS A 48 14.94 7.54 -7.15
CA CYS A 48 15.88 7.43 -8.26
C CYS A 48 17.28 7.27 -7.69
N TRP A 49 18.09 6.38 -8.26
CA TRP A 49 19.50 6.29 -7.89
C TRP A 49 20.40 5.97 -9.07
N LYS A 50 21.67 6.37 -8.95
CA LYS A 50 22.72 6.03 -9.89
C LYS A 50 24.04 5.82 -9.16
N SER A 51 24.71 4.74 -9.50
CA SER A 51 26.05 4.38 -9.02
C SER A 51 27.08 4.69 -10.10
N GLU A 52 28.34 4.89 -9.70
CA GLU A 52 29.42 5.15 -10.66
C GLU A 52 29.56 3.99 -11.66
N GLY A 53 29.58 4.32 -12.96
CA GLY A 53 29.67 3.32 -14.03
C GLY A 53 28.43 2.45 -14.23
N LYS A 54 27.30 2.77 -13.57
CA LYS A 54 26.01 2.06 -13.73
C LYS A 54 24.96 2.91 -14.43
N GLU A 55 23.91 2.25 -14.89
CA GLU A 55 22.72 2.88 -15.45
C GLU A 55 21.89 3.54 -14.33
N GLY A 56 21.09 4.53 -14.69
CA GLY A 56 20.12 5.12 -13.79
C GLY A 56 18.99 4.14 -13.49
N GLN A 57 18.60 4.05 -12.23
CA GLN A 57 17.58 3.13 -11.76
C GLN A 57 16.49 3.87 -11.00
N VAL A 58 15.30 3.27 -10.97
CA VAL A 58 14.14 3.83 -10.28
C VAL A 58 13.34 2.76 -9.54
N LEU A 59 12.76 3.16 -8.42
CA LEU A 59 11.73 2.44 -7.70
C LEU A 59 10.51 3.33 -7.60
N GLU A 60 9.37 2.82 -8.05
CA GLU A 60 8.11 3.54 -8.00
C GLU A 60 7.54 3.55 -6.59
N CYS A 61 7.34 4.73 -6.01
CA CYS A 61 6.90 4.89 -4.62
C CYS A 61 5.55 4.24 -4.33
N SER A 62 4.65 4.18 -5.32
CA SER A 62 3.34 3.51 -5.18
C SER A 62 3.45 1.99 -5.06
N LEU A 63 4.61 1.40 -5.37
CA LEU A 63 4.88 -0.03 -5.15
C LEU A 63 5.53 -0.30 -3.79
N ILE A 64 5.86 0.73 -3.00
CA ILE A 64 6.48 0.56 -1.70
C ILE A 64 5.41 0.26 -0.66
N ASN A 65 5.47 -0.94 -0.09
CA ASN A 65 4.56 -1.40 0.95
C ASN A 65 4.96 -0.85 2.32
N SER A 66 6.26 -0.80 2.62
CA SER A 66 6.74 -0.33 3.92
C SER A 66 8.19 0.11 3.90
N ILE A 67 8.54 1.01 4.82
CA ILE A 67 9.91 1.49 5.04
C ILE A 67 10.23 1.34 6.52
N ARG A 68 11.37 0.73 6.83
CA ARG A 68 11.74 0.32 8.20
C ARG A 68 13.23 0.57 8.45
N VAL A 69 13.60 0.60 9.73
CA VAL A 69 15.00 0.41 10.12
C VAL A 69 15.35 -1.04 9.80
N GLY A 70 16.39 -1.25 9.01
CA GLY A 70 16.93 -2.57 8.68
C GLY A 70 17.82 -3.11 9.79
N ALA A 71 17.92 -4.44 9.86
CA ALA A 71 18.87 -5.10 10.74
C ALA A 71 20.24 -5.19 10.05
N VAL A 72 21.31 -5.17 10.84
CA VAL A 72 22.67 -5.45 10.35
C VAL A 72 22.68 -6.82 9.67
N PRO A 73 23.16 -6.92 8.41
CA PRO A 73 23.18 -8.18 7.68
C PRO A 73 24.12 -9.17 8.37
N LYS A 74 23.72 -10.45 8.43
CA LYS A 74 24.55 -11.54 8.97
C LYS A 74 25.20 -12.39 7.89
N ASP A 75 24.87 -12.13 6.62
CA ASP A 75 25.42 -12.88 5.51
C ASP A 75 26.91 -12.49 5.31
N PRO A 76 27.84 -13.46 5.37
CA PRO A 76 29.27 -13.18 5.24
C PRO A 76 29.64 -12.47 3.94
N LYS A 77 28.93 -12.71 2.82
CA LYS A 77 29.25 -12.08 1.54
C LYS A 77 28.99 -10.57 1.56
N ILE A 78 27.86 -10.18 2.16
CA ILE A 78 27.48 -8.76 2.29
C ILE A 78 28.45 -8.07 3.24
N LEU A 79 28.76 -8.70 4.38
CA LEU A 79 29.72 -8.16 5.34
C LEU A 79 31.10 -7.95 4.71
N SER A 80 31.61 -8.92 3.95
CA SER A 80 32.87 -8.75 3.22
C SER A 80 32.85 -7.62 2.19
N SER A 81 31.69 -7.33 1.57
CA SER A 81 31.56 -6.15 0.69
C SER A 81 31.67 -4.83 1.45
N PHE A 82 31.12 -4.75 2.66
CA PHE A 82 31.27 -3.58 3.53
C PHE A 82 32.69 -3.44 4.10
N GLU A 83 33.31 -4.54 4.51
CA GLU A 83 34.72 -4.54 4.96
C GLU A 83 35.67 -4.07 3.87
N ALA A 84 35.42 -4.45 2.61
CA ALA A 84 36.21 -4.02 1.46
C ALA A 84 36.19 -2.50 1.22
N ILE A 85 35.13 -1.81 1.69
CA ILE A 85 35.03 -0.35 1.67
C ILE A 85 35.32 0.28 3.05
N GLY A 86 35.85 -0.50 3.99
CA GLY A 86 36.32 -0.03 5.30
C GLY A 86 35.23 0.16 6.36
N LYS A 87 34.03 -0.43 6.18
CA LYS A 87 32.94 -0.38 7.16
C LYS A 87 32.87 -1.66 7.98
N THR A 88 32.66 -1.52 9.29
CA THR A 88 32.46 -2.64 10.23
C THR A 88 30.97 -2.83 10.55
N GLU A 89 30.60 -3.96 11.14
CA GLU A 89 29.22 -4.21 11.60
C GLU A 89 28.71 -3.11 12.56
N ALA A 90 29.58 -2.56 13.40
CA ALA A 90 29.21 -1.49 14.34
C ALA A 90 28.85 -0.19 13.62
N ASP A 91 29.44 0.08 12.46
CA ASP A 91 29.14 1.27 11.65
C ASP A 91 27.78 1.17 10.94
N LEU A 92 27.25 -0.04 10.82
CA LEU A 92 25.95 -0.31 10.17
C LEU A 92 24.77 -0.17 11.14
N ASP A 93 25.02 -0.21 12.44
CA ASP A 93 23.95 -0.21 13.45
C ASP A 93 23.13 1.08 13.39
N GLY A 94 21.82 0.94 13.21
CA GLY A 94 20.89 2.08 13.04
C GLY A 94 21.01 2.85 11.72
N CYS A 95 21.95 2.51 10.83
CA CYS A 95 22.18 3.20 9.55
C CYS A 95 21.39 2.60 8.38
N ILE A 96 20.83 1.41 8.55
CA ILE A 96 20.18 0.66 7.47
C ILE A 96 18.71 1.05 7.34
N ILE A 97 18.31 1.40 6.13
CA ILE A 97 16.93 1.62 5.71
C ILE A 97 16.51 0.40 4.89
N CYS A 98 15.46 -0.29 5.32
CA CYS A 98 14.85 -1.40 4.58
C CYS A 98 13.59 -0.90 3.87
N ILE A 99 13.59 -1.00 2.54
CA ILE A 99 12.48 -0.65 1.65
C ILE A 99 11.89 -1.96 1.12
N CYS A 100 10.66 -2.25 1.52
CA CYS A 100 9.91 -3.39 1.02
C CYS A 100 8.91 -2.91 -0.04
N SER A 101 9.00 -3.48 -1.23
CA SER A 101 8.16 -3.14 -2.38
C SER A 101 7.63 -4.39 -3.07
N GLY A 102 6.50 -4.28 -3.78
CA GLY A 102 5.89 -5.41 -4.45
C GLY A 102 4.69 -5.00 -5.28
N THR A 103 4.39 -5.78 -6.32
CA THR A 103 3.16 -5.63 -7.12
C THR A 103 1.96 -6.27 -6.46
N ASP A 104 2.19 -7.16 -5.51
CA ASP A 104 1.18 -7.86 -4.73
C ASP A 104 1.71 -8.14 -3.30
N LEU A 105 0.87 -8.75 -2.47
CA LEU A 105 1.18 -8.96 -1.05
C LEU A 105 2.22 -10.09 -0.80
N VAL A 106 2.55 -10.88 -1.82
CA VAL A 106 3.36 -12.11 -1.68
C VAL A 106 4.72 -11.97 -2.35
N ASN A 107 4.76 -11.41 -3.57
CA ASN A 107 5.96 -11.21 -4.35
C ASN A 107 6.61 -9.88 -3.96
N LEU A 108 7.31 -9.91 -2.83
CA LEU A 108 8.00 -8.77 -2.26
C LEU A 108 9.47 -8.74 -2.72
N ASN A 109 10.01 -7.53 -2.86
CA ASN A 109 11.41 -7.22 -3.07
C ASN A 109 11.87 -6.32 -1.91
N PHE A 110 13.00 -6.69 -1.31
CA PHE A 110 13.64 -5.93 -0.25
C PHE A 110 14.92 -5.26 -0.77
N MET A 111 14.93 -3.93 -0.71
CA MET A 111 16.09 -3.11 -0.98
C MET A 111 16.59 -2.52 0.33
N PHE A 112 17.89 -2.58 0.55
CA PHE A 112 18.54 -2.05 1.73
C PHE A 112 19.47 -0.91 1.35
N MET A 113 19.42 0.16 2.13
CA MET A 113 20.23 1.35 1.94
C MET A 113 20.93 1.70 3.23
N VAL A 114 22.24 1.94 3.16
CA VAL A 114 23.05 2.26 4.33
C VAL A 114 23.43 3.72 4.25
N ALA A 115 22.86 4.50 5.18
CA ALA A 115 23.20 5.90 5.35
C ALA A 115 24.60 6.06 5.95
N GLU A 116 25.15 7.27 5.88
CA GLU A 116 26.42 7.61 6.54
C GLU A 116 26.35 7.48 8.07
N ASN A 117 25.19 7.76 8.66
CA ASN A 117 24.98 7.71 10.10
C ASN A 117 23.50 7.47 10.45
N PRO A 118 23.18 7.10 11.71
CA PRO A 118 21.81 6.79 12.13
C PRO A 118 20.84 7.98 12.02
N ASP A 119 21.34 9.22 12.12
CA ASP A 119 20.50 10.41 12.02
C ASP A 119 20.02 10.64 10.59
N THR A 120 20.92 10.48 9.61
CA THR A 120 20.56 10.48 8.19
C THR A 120 19.58 9.35 7.88
N ALA A 121 19.81 8.13 8.38
CA ALA A 121 18.90 7.01 8.17
C ALA A 121 17.49 7.32 8.71
N ARG A 122 17.38 7.82 9.94
CA ARG A 122 16.11 8.20 10.55
C ARG A 122 15.39 9.29 9.76
N LYS A 123 16.10 10.35 9.39
CA LYS A 123 15.57 11.47 8.60
C LYS A 123 14.99 10.99 7.26
N TRP A 124 15.71 10.12 6.55
CA TRP A 124 15.25 9.54 5.29
C TRP A 124 14.09 8.56 5.47
N ILE A 125 14.08 7.75 6.53
CA ILE A 125 12.94 6.87 6.85
C ILE A 125 11.68 7.71 7.07
N GLU A 126 11.75 8.77 7.86
CA GLU A 126 10.62 9.67 8.12
C GLU A 126 10.16 10.39 6.85
N GLY A 127 11.10 10.92 6.07
CA GLY A 127 10.83 11.56 4.79
C GLY A 127 10.13 10.62 3.81
N LEU A 128 10.67 9.43 3.57
CA LEU A 128 10.06 8.45 2.68
C LEU A 128 8.70 7.98 3.21
N ARG A 129 8.56 7.75 4.51
CA ARG A 129 7.28 7.39 5.14
C ARG A 129 6.19 8.44 4.92
N SER A 130 6.56 9.71 4.84
CA SER A 130 5.59 10.80 4.62
C SER A 130 4.97 10.75 3.22
N VAL A 131 5.72 10.26 2.21
CA VAL A 131 5.31 10.24 0.80
C VAL A 131 4.70 8.91 0.36
N ILE A 132 5.12 7.77 0.95
CA ILE A 132 4.44 6.49 0.72
C ILE A 132 2.99 6.55 1.25
N HIS A 133 2.15 5.63 0.79
CA HIS A 133 0.70 5.61 1.08
C HIS A 133 -0.04 6.89 0.66
N ASN A 134 0.41 7.56 -0.41
CA ASN A 134 -0.36 8.62 -1.04
C ASN A 134 -1.48 8.03 -1.91
N PHE A 135 -2.61 7.69 -1.28
CA PHE A 135 -3.76 7.09 -1.98
C PHE A 135 -4.34 7.99 -3.08
N LYS A 136 -4.22 9.32 -2.95
CA LYS A 136 -4.65 10.26 -3.98
C LYS A 136 -3.76 10.15 -5.22
N ALA A 137 -2.44 10.02 -5.05
CA ALA A 137 -1.51 9.82 -6.17
C ALA A 137 -1.81 8.56 -7.00
N ASN A 138 -2.44 7.54 -6.41
CA ASN A 138 -2.88 6.34 -7.13
C ASN A 138 -4.11 6.57 -8.02
N ASN A 139 -4.78 7.71 -7.89
CA ASN A 139 -6.01 8.06 -8.61
C ASN A 139 -5.82 9.28 -9.53
N VAL A 140 -4.57 9.63 -9.85
CA VAL A 140 -4.26 10.75 -10.75
C VAL A 140 -4.78 10.51 -12.16
N CYS A 141 -5.11 11.59 -12.86
CA CYS A 141 -5.64 11.53 -14.21
C CYS A 141 -4.67 10.93 -15.26
N PRO A 142 -5.19 10.49 -16.42
CA PRO A 142 -4.38 9.95 -17.51
C PRO A 142 -3.23 10.85 -17.96
N MET A 143 -3.41 12.18 -17.96
CA MET A 143 -2.32 13.13 -18.31
C MET A 143 -1.16 13.06 -17.32
N THR A 144 -1.46 12.99 -16.02
CA THR A 144 -0.45 12.83 -14.96
C THR A 144 0.22 11.45 -15.04
N CYS A 145 -0.54 10.40 -15.37
CA CYS A 145 0.03 9.07 -15.65
C CYS A 145 1.01 9.10 -16.83
N LEU A 146 0.72 9.83 -17.91
CA LEU A 146 1.67 10.03 -19.01
C LEU A 146 2.92 10.77 -18.54
N LYS A 147 2.76 11.83 -17.72
CA LYS A 147 3.89 12.54 -17.13
C LYS A 147 4.76 11.62 -16.28
N LYS A 148 4.15 10.76 -15.46
CA LYS A 148 4.84 9.75 -14.64
C LYS A 148 5.65 8.76 -15.52
N HIS A 149 5.10 8.31 -16.64
CA HIS A 149 5.82 7.44 -17.59
C HIS A 149 7.00 8.15 -18.26
N TRP A 150 6.81 9.40 -18.67
CA TRP A 150 7.88 10.24 -19.20
C TRP A 150 9.02 10.41 -18.19
N MET A 151 8.71 10.79 -16.95
CA MET A 151 9.70 10.93 -15.87
C MET A 151 10.48 9.64 -15.64
N ARG A 152 9.78 8.50 -15.58
CA ARG A 152 10.42 7.18 -15.46
C ARG A 152 11.48 6.95 -16.54
N MET A 153 11.18 7.31 -17.78
CA MET A 153 12.12 7.18 -18.89
C MET A 153 13.31 8.13 -18.77
N CYS A 154 13.07 9.36 -18.30
CA CYS A 154 14.14 10.34 -18.05
C CYS A 154 15.12 9.88 -16.95
N PHE A 155 14.66 9.09 -15.99
CA PHE A 155 15.51 8.57 -14.91
C PHE A 155 16.21 7.25 -15.27
N LEU A 156 15.68 6.47 -16.21
CA LEU A 156 16.30 5.25 -16.73
C LEU A 156 17.38 5.57 -17.78
N THR A 157 18.41 6.28 -17.35
CA THR A 157 19.52 6.70 -18.21
C THR A 157 20.57 5.59 -18.38
N ASN A 158 21.32 5.63 -19.47
CA ASN A 158 22.53 4.82 -19.60
C ASN A 158 23.66 5.30 -18.66
N VAL A 159 24.82 4.65 -18.74
CA VAL A 159 26.02 5.03 -17.98
C VAL A 159 26.44 6.49 -18.18
N ASN A 160 26.23 7.04 -19.38
CA ASN A 160 26.55 8.42 -19.75
C ASN A 160 25.51 9.45 -19.27
N GLY A 161 24.41 9.02 -18.63
CA GLY A 161 23.33 9.91 -18.18
C GLY A 161 22.35 10.32 -19.28
N LYS A 162 22.35 9.63 -20.43
CA LYS A 162 21.45 9.90 -21.56
C LYS A 162 20.30 8.90 -21.63
N ILE A 163 19.21 9.27 -22.27
CA ILE A 163 18.02 8.44 -22.44
C ILE A 163 18.23 7.52 -23.65
N PRO A 164 18.30 6.19 -23.48
CA PRO A 164 18.50 5.29 -24.60
C PRO A 164 17.23 5.17 -25.46
N VAL A 165 17.34 5.31 -26.78
CA VAL A 165 16.20 5.15 -27.71
C VAL A 165 15.56 3.77 -27.57
N ARG A 166 16.36 2.73 -27.29
CA ARG A 166 15.86 1.38 -27.01
C ARG A 166 14.90 1.30 -25.82
N GLY A 167 15.07 2.16 -24.82
CA GLY A 167 14.13 2.28 -23.69
C GLY A 167 12.77 2.77 -24.17
N ILE A 168 12.78 3.80 -25.02
CA ILE A 168 11.56 4.36 -25.63
C ILE A 168 10.84 3.31 -26.48
N THR A 169 11.55 2.59 -27.35
CA THR A 169 10.91 1.59 -28.21
C THR A 169 10.26 0.47 -27.41
N ARG A 170 10.90 0.02 -26.33
CA ARG A 170 10.34 -0.99 -25.43
C ARG A 170 9.05 -0.51 -24.77
N THR A 171 8.95 0.76 -24.38
CA THR A 171 7.74 1.34 -23.79
C THR A 171 6.55 1.28 -24.74
N PHE A 172 6.76 1.50 -26.04
CA PHE A 172 5.68 1.55 -27.05
C PHE A 172 5.53 0.27 -27.89
N ALA A 173 6.30 -0.79 -27.58
CA ALA A 173 6.39 -2.00 -28.39
C ALA A 173 5.07 -2.76 -28.54
N SER A 174 4.12 -2.58 -27.61
CA SER A 174 2.80 -3.22 -27.66
C SER A 174 1.84 -2.55 -28.65
N GLY A 175 2.06 -1.28 -29.00
CA GLY A 175 1.13 -0.49 -29.81
C GLY A 175 1.60 -0.19 -31.24
N LYS A 176 2.91 -0.19 -31.49
CA LYS A 176 3.50 0.06 -32.81
C LYS A 176 4.76 -0.77 -33.04
N THR A 177 5.10 -0.99 -34.31
CA THR A 177 6.36 -1.61 -34.68
C THR A 177 7.53 -0.68 -34.37
N GLU A 178 8.72 -1.24 -34.10
CA GLU A 178 9.94 -0.45 -33.84
C GLU A 178 10.21 0.57 -34.96
N LYS A 179 10.02 0.18 -36.23
CA LYS A 179 10.18 1.08 -37.37
C LYS A 179 9.23 2.29 -37.30
N GLY A 180 7.99 2.08 -36.89
CA GLY A 180 7.02 3.16 -36.71
C GLY A 180 7.42 4.11 -35.58
N ILE A 181 7.96 3.58 -34.48
CA ILE A 181 8.45 4.38 -33.35
C ILE A 181 9.66 5.22 -33.76
N PHE A 182 10.62 4.65 -34.48
CA PHE A 182 11.77 5.40 -35.00
C PHE A 182 11.35 6.52 -35.95
N GLN A 183 10.37 6.26 -36.83
CA GLN A 183 9.85 7.31 -37.71
C GLN A 183 9.17 8.43 -36.89
N ALA A 184 8.39 8.09 -35.86
CA ALA A 184 7.76 9.09 -35.00
C ALA A 184 8.79 9.95 -34.24
N LEU A 185 9.87 9.36 -33.75
CA LEU A 185 11.00 10.08 -33.13
C LEU A 185 11.66 11.04 -34.13
N LYS A 186 11.94 10.55 -35.34
CA LYS A 186 12.54 11.34 -36.41
C LYS A 186 11.66 12.54 -36.80
N ASP A 187 10.35 12.34 -36.91
CA ASP A 187 9.39 13.41 -37.21
C ASP A 187 9.33 14.50 -36.13
N LEU A 188 9.71 14.17 -34.90
CA LEU A 188 9.81 15.10 -33.77
C LEU A 188 11.22 15.68 -33.60
N GLY A 189 12.14 15.39 -34.54
CA GLY A 189 13.51 15.89 -34.49
C GLY A 189 14.40 15.20 -33.45
N LEU A 190 13.99 14.05 -32.92
CA LEU A 190 14.77 13.29 -31.95
C LEU A 190 15.68 12.25 -32.63
N PRO A 191 16.82 11.90 -32.00
CA PRO A 191 17.59 10.71 -32.35
C PRO A 191 16.69 9.47 -32.47
N SER A 192 16.84 8.72 -33.55
CA SER A 192 15.91 7.65 -33.94
C SER A 192 16.58 6.33 -34.29
N GLY A 193 17.90 6.24 -34.20
CA GLY A 193 18.64 5.00 -34.36
C GLY A 193 18.47 4.08 -33.15
N LYS A 194 18.56 2.77 -33.37
CA LYS A 194 18.34 1.75 -32.32
C LYS A 194 19.28 1.90 -31.12
N ASN A 195 20.51 2.35 -31.36
CA ASN A 195 21.55 2.56 -30.35
C ASN A 195 21.79 4.04 -30.07
N ASP A 196 20.93 4.92 -30.57
CA ASP A 196 21.06 6.35 -30.33
C ASP A 196 20.64 6.67 -28.89
N GLU A 197 21.10 7.82 -28.43
CA GLU A 197 20.90 8.33 -27.08
C GLU A 197 20.35 9.75 -27.20
N ILE A 198 19.42 10.11 -26.33
CA ILE A 198 18.74 11.41 -26.32
C ILE A 198 19.20 12.18 -25.08
N GLU A 199 19.55 13.45 -25.26
CA GLU A 199 19.85 14.35 -24.15
C GLU A 199 18.57 14.62 -23.34
N PRO A 200 18.58 14.51 -22.00
CA PRO A 200 17.37 14.73 -21.20
C PRO A 200 16.68 16.08 -21.44
N SER A 201 17.46 17.14 -21.76
CA SER A 201 16.92 18.46 -22.08
C SER A 201 16.06 18.49 -23.35
N ASP A 202 16.35 17.61 -24.31
CA ASP A 202 15.67 17.57 -25.59
C ASP A 202 14.38 16.74 -25.52
N PHE A 203 14.26 15.88 -24.50
CA PHE A 203 13.10 15.01 -24.29
C PHE A 203 12.16 15.59 -23.25
N THR A 204 11.56 16.75 -23.53
CA THR A 204 10.59 17.40 -22.64
C THR A 204 9.25 16.65 -22.60
N PHE A 205 8.40 16.94 -21.60
CA PHE A 205 7.07 16.33 -21.52
C PHE A 205 6.18 16.66 -22.73
N ASP A 206 6.28 17.87 -23.30
CA ASP A 206 5.50 18.24 -24.48
C ASP A 206 5.92 17.43 -25.72
N ILE A 207 7.23 17.17 -25.87
CA ILE A 207 7.76 16.30 -26.93
C ILE A 207 7.29 14.86 -26.71
N PHE A 208 7.31 14.36 -25.47
CA PHE A 208 6.79 13.04 -25.15
C PHE A 208 5.28 12.94 -25.42
N TYR A 209 4.49 13.94 -25.03
CA TYR A 209 3.06 13.97 -25.31
C TYR A 209 2.80 13.94 -26.83
N ALA A 210 3.53 14.76 -27.61
CA ALA A 210 3.44 14.73 -29.07
C ALA A 210 3.82 13.35 -29.65
N LEU A 211 4.82 12.68 -29.07
CA LEU A 211 5.20 11.31 -29.44
C LEU A 211 4.05 10.32 -29.17
N THR A 212 3.37 10.43 -28.02
CA THR A 212 2.21 9.57 -27.72
C THR A 212 1.08 9.76 -28.72
N GLN A 213 0.81 11.00 -29.16
CA GLN A 213 -0.23 11.28 -30.16
C GLN A 213 0.15 10.74 -31.55
N LYS A 214 1.44 10.76 -31.93
CA LYS A 214 1.91 10.17 -33.19
C LYS A 214 1.85 8.64 -33.18
N ILE A 215 2.24 8.01 -32.06
CA ILE A 215 2.29 6.55 -31.93
C ILE A 215 0.88 5.98 -31.75
N CYS A 216 0.07 6.60 -30.89
CA CYS A 216 -1.27 6.17 -30.52
C CYS A 216 -2.27 7.31 -30.72
N PRO A 217 -2.60 7.68 -31.98
CA PRO A 217 -3.55 8.75 -32.25
C PRO A 217 -4.93 8.42 -31.67
N ARG A 218 -5.56 9.41 -31.03
CA ARG A 218 -6.88 9.29 -30.39
C ARG A 218 -8.02 9.53 -31.37
N THR A 219 -8.11 8.67 -32.39
CA THR A 219 -9.18 8.75 -33.42
C THR A 219 -10.57 8.65 -32.81
N ASP A 220 -10.71 7.93 -31.69
CA ASP A 220 -11.94 7.85 -30.89
C ASP A 220 -12.38 9.23 -30.35
N ILE A 221 -11.43 10.03 -29.85
CA ILE A 221 -11.71 11.39 -29.39
C ILE A 221 -11.99 12.32 -30.58
N GLU A 222 -11.28 12.17 -31.69
CA GLU A 222 -11.54 12.95 -32.91
C GLU A 222 -12.95 12.71 -33.46
N GLU A 223 -13.41 11.46 -33.46
CA GLU A 223 -14.77 11.09 -33.85
C GLU A 223 -15.83 11.69 -32.91
N LEU A 224 -15.60 11.60 -31.60
CA LEU A 224 -16.47 12.23 -30.60
C LEU A 224 -16.52 13.76 -30.79
N PHE A 225 -15.38 14.40 -31.00
CA PHE A 225 -15.27 15.83 -31.24
C PHE A 225 -16.08 16.27 -32.46
N LYS A 226 -15.94 15.55 -33.59
CA LYS A 226 -16.73 15.78 -34.81
C LYS A 226 -18.22 15.56 -34.58
N LYS A 227 -18.60 14.58 -33.76
CA LYS A 227 -20.00 14.35 -33.40
C LYS A 227 -20.60 15.52 -32.63
N ILE A 228 -19.88 16.07 -31.66
CA ILE A 228 -20.34 17.21 -30.84
C ILE A 228 -20.48 18.47 -31.70
N ASN A 229 -19.51 18.76 -32.57
CA ASN A 229 -19.55 19.97 -33.39
C ASN A 229 -20.39 19.84 -34.68
N GLY A 230 -20.89 18.64 -34.99
CA GLY A 230 -21.69 18.34 -36.18
C GLY A 230 -20.88 18.33 -37.49
N ASN A 231 -19.56 18.11 -37.39
CA ASN A 231 -18.58 18.15 -38.48
C ASN A 231 -18.58 19.49 -39.25
N LYS A 232 -18.90 20.60 -38.57
CA LYS A 232 -19.03 21.94 -39.18
C LYS A 232 -17.76 22.79 -39.07
N THR A 233 -17.00 22.57 -38.01
CA THR A 233 -15.85 23.39 -37.60
C THR A 233 -14.69 22.51 -37.14
N ASP A 234 -13.52 23.09 -36.95
CA ASP A 234 -12.32 22.50 -36.34
C ASP A 234 -12.20 22.81 -34.84
N TYR A 235 -13.18 23.54 -34.28
CA TYR A 235 -13.29 23.89 -32.87
C TYR A 235 -14.68 23.58 -32.29
N LEU A 236 -14.76 23.52 -30.96
CA LEU A 236 -15.99 23.57 -30.17
C LEU A 236 -16.23 24.98 -29.62
N THR A 237 -17.48 25.43 -29.63
CA THR A 237 -17.90 26.65 -28.93
C THR A 237 -18.19 26.39 -27.46
N VAL A 238 -18.29 27.45 -26.65
CA VAL A 238 -18.66 27.34 -25.23
C VAL A 238 -20.01 26.63 -25.07
N ASP A 239 -21.02 26.99 -25.87
CA ASP A 239 -22.36 26.39 -25.78
C ASP A 239 -22.36 24.89 -26.10
N GLN A 240 -21.58 24.47 -27.11
CA GLN A 240 -21.41 23.06 -27.45
C GLN A 240 -20.73 22.29 -26.30
N LEU A 241 -19.73 22.89 -25.67
CA LEU A 241 -19.07 22.30 -24.51
C LEU A 241 -20.03 22.20 -23.31
N VAL A 242 -20.84 23.23 -23.04
CA VAL A 242 -21.86 23.22 -21.97
C VAL A 242 -22.87 22.08 -22.18
N SER A 243 -23.40 21.94 -23.40
CA SER A 243 -24.33 20.87 -23.76
C SER A 243 -23.69 19.49 -23.55
N PHE A 244 -22.47 19.28 -24.07
CA PHE A 244 -21.73 18.02 -23.86
C PHE A 244 -21.53 17.68 -22.37
N LEU A 245 -21.13 18.66 -21.55
CA LEU A 245 -20.89 18.46 -20.13
C LEU A 245 -22.16 18.05 -19.38
N ASN A 246 -23.30 18.64 -19.72
CA ASN A 246 -24.57 18.39 -19.06
C ASN A 246 -25.32 17.16 -19.59
N GLU A 247 -25.20 16.85 -20.88
CA GLU A 247 -25.95 15.78 -21.53
C GLU A 247 -25.17 14.47 -21.59
N ASN A 248 -23.84 14.52 -21.67
CA ASN A 248 -23.00 13.32 -21.86
C ASN A 248 -22.10 12.98 -20.68
N GLN A 249 -21.59 13.98 -19.94
CA GLN A 249 -20.66 13.74 -18.83
C GLN A 249 -21.34 13.68 -17.46
N ARG A 250 -22.57 14.18 -17.35
CA ARG A 250 -23.30 14.21 -16.09
C ARG A 250 -24.00 12.88 -15.82
N ASP A 251 -23.83 12.34 -14.62
CA ASP A 251 -24.67 11.25 -14.12
C ASP A 251 -26.11 11.77 -13.89
N PRO A 252 -27.11 11.21 -14.60
CA PRO A 252 -28.50 11.68 -14.53
C PRO A 252 -29.16 11.45 -13.17
N ARG A 253 -28.55 10.65 -12.28
CA ARG A 253 -29.05 10.38 -10.91
C ARG A 253 -28.69 11.48 -9.93
N LEU A 254 -27.77 12.37 -10.28
CA LEU A 254 -27.29 13.41 -9.37
C LEU A 254 -28.33 14.50 -9.17
N ASN A 255 -28.57 14.84 -7.91
CA ASN A 255 -29.46 15.94 -7.54
C ASN A 255 -28.92 17.28 -8.08
N GLU A 256 -29.78 18.04 -8.76
CA GLU A 256 -29.42 19.29 -9.44
C GLU A 256 -29.08 20.44 -8.49
N ILE A 257 -29.57 20.40 -7.24
CA ILE A 257 -29.27 21.42 -6.23
C ILE A 257 -27.89 21.16 -5.63
N LEU A 258 -27.60 19.91 -5.27
CA LEU A 258 -26.30 19.51 -4.70
C LEU A 258 -25.19 19.50 -5.75
N PHE A 259 -25.53 19.11 -6.98
CA PHE A 259 -24.64 19.09 -8.13
C PHE A 259 -25.28 19.89 -9.26
N PRO A 260 -25.10 21.22 -9.30
CA PRO A 260 -25.63 22.09 -10.35
C PRO A 260 -25.27 21.63 -11.77
N PHE A 261 -25.89 22.22 -12.78
CA PHE A 261 -25.48 22.08 -14.18
C PHE A 261 -24.29 22.98 -14.50
N TYR A 262 -23.47 22.53 -15.44
CA TYR A 262 -22.39 23.34 -16.00
C TYR A 262 -22.99 24.55 -16.72
N ASP A 263 -22.36 25.71 -16.52
CA ASP A 263 -22.75 26.96 -17.14
C ASP A 263 -21.65 27.48 -18.08
N HIS A 264 -21.96 28.56 -18.78
CA HIS A 264 -21.02 29.20 -19.72
C HIS A 264 -19.73 29.60 -19.02
N LYS A 265 -19.80 30.13 -17.79
CA LYS A 265 -18.62 30.54 -17.03
C LYS A 265 -17.69 29.36 -16.79
N ARG A 266 -18.23 28.21 -16.38
CA ARG A 266 -17.43 27.02 -16.11
C ARG A 266 -16.82 26.44 -17.39
N ALA A 267 -17.59 26.38 -18.47
CA ALA A 267 -17.06 25.94 -19.76
C ALA A 267 -15.93 26.85 -20.26
N THR A 268 -16.04 28.17 -20.13
CA THR A 268 -14.95 29.11 -20.47
C THR A 268 -13.68 28.83 -19.65
N GLN A 269 -13.80 28.59 -18.33
CA GLN A 269 -12.64 28.24 -17.49
C GLN A 269 -11.94 26.95 -17.92
N ILE A 270 -12.70 25.96 -18.38
CA ILE A 270 -12.15 24.71 -18.93
C ILE A 270 -11.35 25.02 -20.20
N ILE A 271 -11.90 25.85 -21.11
CA ILE A 271 -11.19 26.26 -22.32
C ILE A 271 -9.89 27.01 -21.98
N GLU A 272 -9.95 27.99 -21.08
CA GLU A 272 -8.77 28.76 -20.64
C GLU A 272 -7.65 27.86 -20.10
N LYS A 273 -8.01 26.78 -19.40
CA LYS A 273 -7.07 25.87 -18.75
C LYS A 273 -6.45 24.85 -19.72
N TYR A 274 -7.23 24.30 -20.65
CA TYR A 274 -6.80 23.14 -21.46
C TYR A 274 -6.45 23.48 -22.91
N GLU A 275 -6.94 24.60 -23.45
CA GLU A 275 -6.57 25.05 -24.80
C GLU A 275 -5.14 25.59 -24.83
N ARG A 276 -4.37 25.20 -25.84
CA ARG A 276 -2.98 25.61 -26.03
C ARG A 276 -2.82 26.67 -27.11
N ASP A 277 -3.74 26.76 -28.06
CA ASP A 277 -3.78 27.82 -29.05
C ASP A 277 -4.36 29.10 -28.44
N GLU A 278 -3.52 30.14 -28.32
CA GLU A 278 -3.90 31.41 -27.70
C GLU A 278 -4.96 32.17 -28.50
N GLU A 279 -5.06 31.99 -29.82
CA GLU A 279 -6.07 32.65 -30.64
C GLU A 279 -7.44 31.97 -30.53
N LEU A 280 -7.48 30.64 -30.44
CA LEU A 280 -8.72 29.91 -30.13
C LEU A 280 -9.18 30.21 -28.71
N LYS A 281 -8.26 30.21 -27.74
CA LYS A 281 -8.54 30.53 -26.34
C LYS A 281 -9.18 31.91 -26.18
N LYS A 282 -8.62 32.96 -26.80
CA LYS A 282 -9.20 34.32 -26.79
C LYS A 282 -10.60 34.40 -27.37
N LYS A 283 -10.91 33.54 -28.35
CA LYS A 283 -12.24 33.46 -28.99
C LYS A 283 -13.24 32.59 -28.21
N GLY A 284 -12.81 31.96 -27.11
CA GLY A 284 -13.63 31.01 -26.35
C GLY A 284 -13.88 29.71 -27.12
N TYR A 285 -12.93 29.29 -27.95
CA TYR A 285 -13.00 28.09 -28.76
C TYR A 285 -12.02 27.02 -28.27
N MET A 286 -12.42 25.75 -28.39
CA MET A 286 -11.62 24.61 -27.99
C MET A 286 -11.33 23.69 -29.18
N SER A 287 -10.05 23.45 -29.45
CA SER A 287 -9.55 22.50 -30.44
C SER A 287 -9.76 21.04 -29.99
N SER A 288 -9.56 20.10 -30.93
CA SER A 288 -9.57 18.67 -30.59
C SER A 288 -8.47 18.28 -29.60
N ASP A 289 -7.30 18.92 -29.62
CA ASP A 289 -6.24 18.68 -28.62
C ASP A 289 -6.64 19.25 -27.26
N GLY A 290 -7.16 20.48 -27.19
CA GLY A 290 -7.69 21.07 -25.96
C GLY A 290 -8.78 20.20 -25.32
N PHE A 291 -9.68 19.66 -26.15
CA PHE A 291 -10.71 18.72 -25.70
C PHE A 291 -10.14 17.39 -25.19
N CYS A 292 -9.17 16.81 -25.90
CA CYS A 292 -8.45 15.60 -25.47
C CYS A 292 -7.78 15.81 -24.10
N ARG A 293 -7.10 16.95 -23.91
CA ARG A 293 -6.46 17.33 -22.64
C ARG A 293 -7.46 17.46 -21.50
N TYR A 294 -8.63 18.04 -21.74
CA TYR A 294 -9.71 18.09 -20.75
C TYR A 294 -10.16 16.68 -20.34
N LEU A 295 -10.46 15.81 -21.32
CA LEU A 295 -10.92 14.44 -21.07
C LEU A 295 -9.88 13.60 -20.29
N MET A 296 -8.59 13.91 -20.46
CA MET A 296 -7.47 13.25 -19.79
C MET A 296 -7.08 13.89 -18.45
N SER A 297 -7.87 14.84 -17.95
CA SER A 297 -7.57 15.60 -16.72
C SER A 297 -8.37 15.15 -15.50
N ASP A 298 -7.97 15.59 -14.30
CA ASP A 298 -8.64 15.27 -13.03
C ASP A 298 -10.08 15.83 -12.97
N GLU A 299 -10.42 16.81 -13.81
CA GLU A 299 -11.77 17.34 -13.90
C GLU A 299 -12.77 16.40 -14.59
N ASN A 300 -12.25 15.42 -15.33
CA ASN A 300 -13.01 14.39 -16.02
C ASN A 300 -12.74 13.00 -15.43
N ALA A 301 -12.50 12.94 -14.11
CA ALA A 301 -12.27 11.68 -13.42
C ALA A 301 -13.52 10.77 -13.48
N PRO A 302 -13.34 9.45 -13.64
CA PRO A 302 -14.45 8.49 -13.68
C PRO A 302 -15.09 8.26 -12.29
N VAL A 303 -14.50 8.82 -11.24
CA VAL A 303 -14.92 8.68 -9.84
C VAL A 303 -14.96 10.04 -9.15
N PHE A 304 -15.72 10.12 -8.06
CA PHE A 304 -15.73 11.28 -7.17
C PHE A 304 -14.43 11.32 -6.36
N LEU A 305 -13.50 12.19 -6.77
CA LEU A 305 -12.16 12.30 -6.16
C LEU A 305 -12.21 12.75 -4.69
N ASP A 306 -13.26 13.47 -4.28
CA ASP A 306 -13.56 13.84 -2.90
C ASP A 306 -14.02 12.66 -2.02
N ARG A 307 -14.40 11.54 -2.64
CA ARG A 307 -14.80 10.29 -1.96
C ARG A 307 -13.70 9.23 -1.92
N LEU A 308 -12.48 9.59 -2.31
CA LEU A 308 -11.30 8.73 -2.13
C LEU A 308 -10.82 8.72 -0.68
N GLU A 309 -11.03 9.81 0.05
CA GLU A 309 -10.80 9.88 1.49
C GLU A 309 -12.01 9.36 2.26
N LEU A 310 -11.85 9.14 3.56
CA LEU A 310 -12.94 8.71 4.42
C LEU A 310 -14.09 9.74 4.41
N TYR A 311 -15.22 9.37 3.84
CA TYR A 311 -16.44 10.18 3.79
C TYR A 311 -17.65 9.52 4.48
N GLN A 312 -17.50 8.26 4.89
CA GLN A 312 -18.58 7.48 5.50
C GLN A 312 -18.77 7.90 6.96
N GLU A 313 -20.00 7.83 7.46
CA GLU A 313 -20.28 7.96 8.88
C GLU A 313 -19.72 6.74 9.63
N MET A 314 -18.89 6.97 10.65
CA MET A 314 -18.16 5.91 11.37
C MET A 314 -18.64 5.75 12.82
N ASP A 315 -19.84 6.25 13.11
CA ASP A 315 -20.49 6.25 14.44
C ASP A 315 -21.65 5.25 14.57
N HIS A 316 -21.96 4.48 13.52
CA HIS A 316 -22.93 3.38 13.65
C HIS A 316 -22.29 2.17 14.36
N PRO A 317 -23.10 1.25 14.91
CA PRO A 317 -22.59 0.01 15.50
C PRO A 317 -21.70 -0.78 14.52
N LEU A 318 -20.64 -1.40 15.02
CA LEU A 318 -19.66 -2.15 14.20
C LEU A 318 -20.30 -3.19 13.26
N ALA A 319 -21.43 -3.78 13.65
CA ALA A 319 -22.17 -4.76 12.84
C ALA A 319 -22.77 -4.20 11.53
N HIS A 320 -22.79 -2.87 11.35
CA HIS A 320 -23.36 -2.23 10.16
C HIS A 320 -22.34 -2.02 9.03
N TYR A 321 -21.08 -2.40 9.24
CA TYR A 321 -20.00 -2.16 8.29
C TYR A 321 -19.52 -3.45 7.65
N PHE A 322 -19.17 -3.38 6.36
CA PHE A 322 -18.32 -4.41 5.76
C PHE A 322 -16.88 -4.20 6.23
N ILE A 323 -16.30 -5.23 6.86
CA ILE A 323 -14.96 -5.20 7.41
C ILE A 323 -14.04 -6.03 6.51
N SER A 324 -13.02 -5.40 5.94
CA SER A 324 -11.99 -6.10 5.16
C SER A 324 -11.31 -7.17 6.04
N SER A 325 -11.39 -8.43 5.62
CA SER A 325 -11.05 -9.59 6.45
C SER A 325 -10.21 -10.60 5.68
N SER A 326 -9.18 -11.15 6.34
CA SER A 326 -8.25 -12.14 5.80
C SER A 326 -8.46 -13.48 6.50
N HIS A 327 -8.44 -14.57 5.72
CA HIS A 327 -8.55 -15.95 6.19
C HIS A 327 -7.19 -16.64 6.06
N ASN A 328 -6.81 -17.43 7.07
CA ASN A 328 -5.48 -18.06 7.20
C ASN A 328 -4.34 -17.10 6.82
N THR A 329 -4.33 -15.92 7.44
CA THR A 329 -3.47 -14.78 7.09
C THR A 329 -1.98 -15.14 7.00
N TYR A 330 -1.53 -16.10 7.78
CA TYR A 330 -0.15 -16.54 7.83
C TYR A 330 0.33 -17.24 6.53
N LEU A 331 -0.56 -17.78 5.68
CA LEU A 331 -0.16 -18.53 4.49
C LEU A 331 0.16 -17.61 3.31
N THR A 332 1.29 -17.85 2.64
CA THR A 332 1.67 -17.14 1.40
C THR A 332 1.16 -17.82 0.13
N GLY A 333 0.47 -18.96 0.24
CA GLY A 333 0.13 -19.79 -0.92
C GLY A 333 -0.84 -20.92 -0.61
N ARG A 334 -0.41 -22.18 -0.86
CA ARG A 334 -1.27 -23.36 -0.78
C ARG A 334 -1.72 -23.64 0.66
N GLN A 335 -2.93 -24.18 0.80
CA GLN A 335 -3.47 -24.65 2.09
C GLN A 335 -2.76 -25.90 2.62
N PHE A 336 -2.15 -26.70 1.74
CA PHE A 336 -1.36 -27.87 2.11
C PHE A 336 0.07 -27.73 1.59
N GLY A 337 1.05 -27.98 2.46
CA GLY A 337 2.47 -27.83 2.12
C GLY A 337 2.89 -26.38 1.84
N GLY A 338 2.11 -25.40 2.28
CA GLY A 338 2.36 -23.97 2.07
C GLY A 338 3.38 -23.39 3.04
N LYS A 339 4.00 -22.27 2.64
CA LYS A 339 4.86 -21.49 3.53
C LYS A 339 4.01 -20.55 4.36
N SER A 340 4.23 -20.56 5.67
CA SER A 340 3.73 -19.57 6.61
C SER A 340 4.73 -18.42 6.74
N SER A 341 4.25 -17.19 6.89
CA SER A 341 5.10 -16.00 6.97
C SER A 341 4.53 -14.95 7.92
N VAL A 342 5.39 -14.44 8.79
CA VAL A 342 5.10 -13.28 9.65
C VAL A 342 4.84 -12.03 8.80
N GLU A 343 5.53 -11.91 7.66
CA GLU A 343 5.44 -10.75 6.79
C GLU A 343 4.04 -10.59 6.17
N MET A 344 3.30 -11.69 5.99
CA MET A 344 1.91 -11.62 5.47
C MET A 344 1.00 -10.77 6.37
N TYR A 345 1.15 -10.84 7.70
CA TYR A 345 0.37 -10.00 8.61
C TYR A 345 0.64 -8.51 8.40
N ARG A 346 1.92 -8.14 8.17
CA ARG A 346 2.29 -6.76 7.85
C ARG A 346 1.62 -6.32 6.56
N GLN A 347 1.76 -7.11 5.50
CA GLN A 347 1.26 -6.76 4.17
C GLN A 347 -0.27 -6.63 4.14
N VAL A 348 -1.01 -7.54 4.77
CA VAL A 348 -2.48 -7.44 4.82
C VAL A 348 -2.96 -6.25 5.64
N LEU A 349 -2.29 -5.92 6.76
CA LEU A 349 -2.68 -4.77 7.58
C LEU A 349 -2.35 -3.45 6.86
N LEU A 350 -1.20 -3.37 6.20
CA LEU A 350 -0.80 -2.21 5.39
C LEU A 350 -1.74 -1.98 4.20
N SER A 351 -2.32 -3.04 3.62
CA SER A 351 -3.35 -2.91 2.58
C SER A 351 -4.73 -2.50 3.10
N GLY A 352 -4.89 -2.33 4.41
CA GLY A 352 -6.12 -1.88 5.06
C GLY A 352 -7.03 -2.99 5.58
N CYS A 353 -6.60 -4.25 5.55
CA CYS A 353 -7.34 -5.34 6.20
C CYS A 353 -7.50 -5.07 7.70
N ARG A 354 -8.70 -5.29 8.25
CA ARG A 354 -9.05 -5.00 9.66
C ARG A 354 -9.42 -6.25 10.46
N CYS A 355 -9.46 -7.44 9.85
CA CYS A 355 -9.60 -8.71 10.56
C CYS A 355 -8.58 -9.73 10.02
N VAL A 356 -7.75 -10.27 10.90
CA VAL A 356 -6.72 -11.26 10.54
C VAL A 356 -6.86 -12.52 11.39
N GLU A 357 -6.42 -13.65 10.85
CA GLU A 357 -6.60 -14.98 11.45
C GLU A 357 -5.29 -15.59 11.93
N LEU A 358 -5.31 -16.20 13.13
CA LEU A 358 -4.16 -16.80 13.81
C LEU A 358 -4.49 -18.23 14.27
N ASP A 359 -3.97 -19.23 13.56
CA ASP A 359 -4.14 -20.64 13.91
C ASP A 359 -3.04 -21.08 14.86
N CYS A 360 -3.34 -21.03 16.16
CA CYS A 360 -2.34 -21.14 17.21
C CYS A 360 -2.21 -22.59 17.69
N TRP A 361 -1.01 -23.15 17.65
CA TRP A 361 -0.70 -24.51 18.08
C TRP A 361 0.41 -24.54 19.13
N ASP A 362 0.43 -25.60 19.95
CA ASP A 362 1.53 -25.82 20.88
C ASP A 362 2.84 -26.02 20.12
N GLY A 363 3.85 -25.20 20.40
CA GLY A 363 5.21 -25.45 19.93
C GLY A 363 5.86 -26.60 20.69
N LYS A 364 6.68 -27.37 19.98
CA LYS A 364 7.33 -28.59 20.50
C LYS A 364 8.78 -28.38 20.95
N GLY A 365 9.30 -27.15 20.88
CA GLY A 365 10.63 -26.80 21.35
C GLY A 365 10.79 -26.92 22.87
N GLU A 366 12.02 -26.96 23.36
CA GLU A 366 12.35 -27.04 24.80
C GLU A 366 11.79 -25.84 25.58
N ASP A 367 11.76 -24.70 24.92
CA ASP A 367 11.25 -23.41 25.35
C ASP A 367 9.72 -23.32 25.29
N GLN A 368 9.01 -24.31 24.71
CA GLN A 368 7.55 -24.36 24.63
C GLN A 368 6.92 -23.05 24.14
N GLU A 369 7.44 -22.50 23.04
CA GLU A 369 6.92 -21.28 22.43
C GLU A 369 5.72 -21.55 21.53
N PRO A 370 4.59 -20.83 21.68
CA PRO A 370 3.42 -21.01 20.81
C PRO A 370 3.74 -20.66 19.36
N ILE A 371 3.22 -21.46 18.45
CA ILE A 371 3.43 -21.32 17.00
C ILE A 371 2.12 -21.06 16.26
N ILE A 372 2.23 -20.57 15.03
CA ILE A 372 1.13 -20.44 14.08
C ILE A 372 1.43 -21.31 12.85
N THR A 373 0.48 -22.15 12.47
CA THR A 373 0.57 -23.06 11.33
C THR A 373 -0.80 -23.62 10.97
N HIS A 374 -0.93 -24.16 9.75
CA HIS A 374 -2.12 -24.92 9.37
C HIS A 374 -1.95 -26.37 9.85
N GLY A 375 -2.63 -26.71 10.94
CA GLY A 375 -2.47 -27.98 11.63
C GLY A 375 -2.70 -29.18 10.72
N LYS A 376 -1.82 -30.19 10.82
CA LYS A 376 -1.86 -31.45 10.02
C LYS A 376 -1.78 -31.24 8.49
N ALA A 377 -1.45 -30.05 8.01
CA ALA A 377 -1.41 -29.72 6.58
C ALA A 377 0.01 -29.63 5.99
N MET A 378 1.04 -30.00 6.75
CA MET A 378 2.47 -29.93 6.35
C MET A 378 2.94 -28.51 5.97
N CYS A 379 2.30 -27.46 6.47
CA CYS A 379 2.78 -26.09 6.30
C CYS A 379 3.96 -25.80 7.23
N THR A 380 4.75 -24.77 6.92
CA THR A 380 5.83 -24.33 7.81
C THR A 380 5.28 -23.60 9.03
N ASP A 381 6.05 -23.58 10.12
CA ASP A 381 5.64 -22.94 11.36
C ASP A 381 6.28 -21.55 11.49
N ILE A 382 5.57 -20.61 12.11
CA ILE A 382 6.09 -19.30 12.53
C ILE A 382 5.78 -19.05 14.00
N LEU A 383 6.61 -18.26 14.69
CA LEU A 383 6.39 -17.96 16.11
C LEU A 383 5.20 -17.02 16.30
N PHE A 384 4.33 -17.34 17.26
CA PHE A 384 3.21 -16.48 17.63
C PHE A 384 3.69 -15.09 18.07
N LYS A 385 4.76 -15.03 18.87
CA LYS A 385 5.35 -13.78 19.36
C LYS A 385 5.73 -12.82 18.22
N ASP A 386 6.36 -13.34 17.17
CA ASP A 386 6.79 -12.53 16.02
C ASP A 386 5.59 -12.00 15.23
N VAL A 387 4.51 -12.79 15.14
CA VAL A 387 3.24 -12.36 14.53
C VAL A 387 2.59 -11.25 15.34
N ILE A 388 2.53 -11.37 16.67
CA ILE A 388 1.98 -10.30 17.52
C ILE A 388 2.79 -9.01 17.40
N GLN A 389 4.13 -9.10 17.34
CA GLN A 389 4.99 -7.94 17.10
C GLN A 389 4.72 -7.32 15.72
N ALA A 390 4.62 -8.14 14.67
CA ALA A 390 4.31 -7.68 13.33
C ALA A 390 2.97 -6.94 13.23
N ILE A 391 1.94 -7.48 13.91
CA ILE A 391 0.62 -6.85 14.01
C ILE A 391 0.74 -5.51 14.74
N LYS A 392 1.44 -5.43 15.88
CA LYS A 392 1.65 -4.16 16.60
C LYS A 392 2.26 -3.09 15.71
N ASP A 393 3.30 -3.46 14.95
CA ASP A 393 4.05 -2.53 14.11
C ASP A 393 3.22 -1.95 12.96
N THR A 394 2.16 -2.65 12.52
CA THR A 394 1.45 -2.34 11.27
C THR A 394 -0.04 -2.11 11.41
N ALA A 395 -0.65 -2.48 12.54
CA ALA A 395 -2.10 -2.44 12.77
C ALA A 395 -2.72 -1.08 12.42
N PHE A 396 -2.04 0.02 12.75
CA PHE A 396 -2.59 1.37 12.60
C PHE A 396 -1.78 2.28 11.67
N VAL A 397 -0.93 1.71 10.81
CA VAL A 397 -0.11 2.52 9.88
C VAL A 397 -0.94 3.18 8.78
N THR A 398 -1.89 2.45 8.20
CA THR A 398 -2.71 2.94 7.08
C THR A 398 -4.17 3.19 7.44
N SER A 399 -4.58 2.85 8.68
CA SER A 399 -5.94 3.08 9.16
C SER A 399 -5.99 3.07 10.70
N ASP A 400 -6.63 4.07 11.30
CA ASP A 400 -6.83 4.17 12.76
C ASP A 400 -7.97 3.29 13.29
N TYR A 401 -8.77 2.68 12.42
CA TYR A 401 -9.93 1.88 12.80
C TYR A 401 -9.53 0.53 13.41
N PRO A 402 -10.40 -0.07 14.25
CA PRO A 402 -10.07 -1.26 15.03
C PRO A 402 -9.60 -2.44 14.20
N VAL A 403 -8.72 -3.25 14.79
CA VAL A 403 -8.27 -4.53 14.23
C VAL A 403 -8.84 -5.68 15.06
N ILE A 404 -9.40 -6.68 14.39
CA ILE A 404 -9.93 -7.90 14.99
C ILE A 404 -8.97 -9.06 14.73
N LEU A 405 -8.59 -9.77 15.78
CA LEU A 405 -7.78 -10.98 15.70
C LEU A 405 -8.67 -12.19 15.90
N SER A 406 -8.86 -12.99 14.85
CA SER A 406 -9.58 -14.25 14.88
C SER A 406 -8.62 -15.37 15.30
N PHE A 407 -8.75 -15.84 16.54
CA PHE A 407 -7.91 -16.93 17.05
C PHE A 407 -8.58 -18.28 16.80
N GLU A 408 -7.91 -19.15 16.03
CA GLU A 408 -8.18 -20.59 16.04
C GLU A 408 -7.20 -21.25 17.02
N ASN A 409 -7.62 -21.33 18.28
CA ASN A 409 -6.74 -21.79 19.35
C ASN A 409 -6.70 -23.33 19.39
N HIS A 410 -5.50 -23.92 19.42
CA HIS A 410 -5.16 -25.35 19.65
C HIS A 410 -4.13 -25.59 20.76
N CYS A 411 -3.69 -24.52 21.45
CA CYS A 411 -2.68 -24.58 22.49
C CYS A 411 -3.18 -25.14 23.83
N SER A 412 -2.25 -25.68 24.62
CA SER A 412 -2.35 -26.04 26.03
C SER A 412 -2.50 -24.82 26.95
N LYS A 413 -2.94 -25.02 28.20
CA LYS A 413 -3.12 -23.93 29.17
C LYS A 413 -1.83 -23.11 29.43
N PRO A 414 -0.64 -23.73 29.61
CA PRO A 414 0.61 -22.98 29.76
C PRO A 414 0.95 -22.11 28.56
N GLN A 415 0.79 -22.63 27.33
CA GLN A 415 1.08 -21.82 26.14
C GLN A 415 -0.01 -20.77 25.86
N GLN A 416 -1.28 -21.03 26.22
CA GLN A 416 -2.33 -20.00 26.21
C GLN A 416 -1.98 -18.83 27.15
N TYR A 417 -1.46 -19.13 28.35
CA TYR A 417 -1.02 -18.10 29.28
C TYR A 417 0.15 -17.27 28.70
N LYS A 418 1.10 -17.92 28.03
CA LYS A 418 2.15 -17.19 27.28
C LYS A 418 1.59 -16.32 26.17
N MET A 419 0.63 -16.82 25.38
CA MET A 419 -0.02 -16.04 24.33
C MET A 419 -0.73 -14.81 24.90
N ALA A 420 -1.46 -14.96 26.01
CA ALA A 420 -2.10 -13.85 26.74
C ALA A 420 -1.08 -12.79 27.14
N LYS A 421 0.03 -13.22 27.77
CA LYS A 421 1.13 -12.33 28.15
C LYS A 421 1.73 -11.58 26.96
N TYR A 422 2.00 -12.27 25.86
CA TYR A 422 2.50 -11.61 24.66
C TYR A 422 1.53 -10.58 24.11
N CYS A 423 0.22 -10.88 24.05
CA CYS A 423 -0.79 -9.90 23.67
C CYS A 423 -0.78 -8.69 24.61
N GLU A 424 -0.76 -8.89 25.92
CA GLU A 424 -0.77 -7.79 26.91
C GLU A 424 0.50 -6.93 26.86
N GLU A 425 1.67 -7.56 26.84
CA GLU A 425 2.97 -6.88 26.86
C GLU A 425 3.26 -6.16 25.54
N ILE A 426 2.98 -6.81 24.41
CA ILE A 426 3.33 -6.28 23.09
C ILE A 426 2.30 -5.25 22.64
N PHE A 427 1.00 -5.54 22.69
CA PHE A 427 -0.02 -4.57 22.25
C PHE A 427 -0.24 -3.44 23.25
N GLY A 428 0.00 -3.66 24.54
CA GLY A 428 -0.13 -2.64 25.57
C GLY A 428 -1.51 -1.96 25.56
N GLU A 429 -1.53 -0.64 25.37
CA GLU A 429 -2.75 0.18 25.35
C GLU A 429 -3.68 -0.08 24.16
N PHE A 430 -3.16 -0.64 23.07
CA PHE A 430 -3.97 -0.97 21.90
C PHE A 430 -4.89 -2.16 22.19
N LEU A 431 -4.54 -3.06 23.11
CA LEU A 431 -5.39 -4.20 23.43
C LEU A 431 -6.65 -3.78 24.20
N LEU A 432 -7.83 -4.07 23.66
CA LEU A 432 -9.09 -3.84 24.37
C LEU A 432 -9.35 -4.98 25.37
N LYS A 433 -8.91 -4.77 26.62
CA LYS A 433 -8.99 -5.79 27.69
C LYS A 433 -10.36 -5.85 28.38
N GLN A 434 -11.09 -4.75 28.41
CA GLN A 434 -12.38 -4.61 29.09
C GLN A 434 -13.39 -3.94 28.16
N PRO A 435 -14.69 -4.20 28.34
CA PRO A 435 -15.74 -3.45 27.64
C PRO A 435 -15.58 -1.95 27.88
N LEU A 436 -15.96 -1.14 26.89
CA LEU A 436 -16.04 0.31 27.09
C LEU A 436 -17.15 0.62 28.10
N GLU A 437 -16.97 1.66 28.91
CA GLU A 437 -17.90 2.02 30.00
C GLU A 437 -19.35 2.18 29.52
N ASN A 438 -19.54 2.82 28.37
CA ASN A 438 -20.86 3.05 27.77
C ASN A 438 -21.41 1.85 26.98
N TYR A 439 -20.64 0.76 26.87
CA TYR A 439 -20.99 -0.44 26.10
C TYR A 439 -20.80 -1.71 26.94
N PRO A 440 -21.62 -1.90 28.00
CA PRO A 440 -21.59 -3.12 28.79
C PRO A 440 -22.02 -4.31 27.93
N VAL A 441 -21.43 -5.49 28.21
CA VAL A 441 -21.72 -6.73 27.48
C VAL A 441 -23.00 -7.36 28.03
N GLU A 442 -24.13 -6.79 27.62
CA GLU A 442 -25.48 -7.20 28.01
C GLU A 442 -26.34 -7.50 26.78
N SER A 443 -27.34 -8.37 26.93
CA SER A 443 -28.26 -8.70 25.83
C SER A 443 -29.05 -7.47 25.37
N GLY A 444 -29.21 -7.31 24.06
CA GLY A 444 -29.94 -6.18 23.47
C GLY A 444 -29.16 -4.86 23.40
N ARG A 445 -27.91 -4.80 23.87
CA ARG A 445 -27.02 -3.63 23.68
C ARG A 445 -26.35 -3.67 22.30
N PRO A 446 -26.24 -2.54 21.59
CA PRO A 446 -25.49 -2.47 20.33
C PRO A 446 -23.99 -2.59 20.58
N LEU A 447 -23.25 -3.00 19.54
CA LEU A 447 -21.79 -2.92 19.54
C LEU A 447 -21.33 -1.45 19.49
N PRO A 448 -20.14 -1.13 20.05
CA PRO A 448 -19.51 0.17 19.84
C PRO A 448 -19.29 0.46 18.35
N SER A 449 -19.16 1.75 18.01
CA SER A 449 -18.83 2.16 16.66
C SER A 449 -17.34 1.98 16.32
N PRO A 450 -16.95 1.99 15.03
CA PRO A 450 -15.56 2.08 14.65
C PRO A 450 -14.83 3.28 15.28
N ASN A 451 -15.49 4.43 15.45
CA ASN A 451 -14.92 5.61 16.09
C ASN A 451 -14.62 5.39 17.59
N ASP A 452 -15.53 4.73 18.31
CA ASP A 452 -15.34 4.39 19.73
C ASP A 452 -14.15 3.42 19.95
N LEU A 453 -13.83 2.63 18.93
CA LEU A 453 -12.81 1.59 18.96
C LEU A 453 -11.52 1.98 18.22
N LYS A 454 -11.31 3.27 17.94
CA LYS A 454 -10.09 3.73 17.27
C LYS A 454 -8.84 3.28 18.02
N ARG A 455 -7.89 2.77 17.24
CA ARG A 455 -6.60 2.24 17.69
C ARG A 455 -6.73 1.13 18.74
N LYS A 456 -7.82 0.35 18.67
CA LYS A 456 -8.02 -0.85 19.49
C LYS A 456 -7.86 -2.14 18.70
N ILE A 457 -7.27 -3.13 19.36
CA ILE A 457 -7.13 -4.51 18.92
C ILE A 457 -8.10 -5.35 19.75
N LEU A 458 -9.01 -6.04 19.07
CA LEU A 458 -10.04 -6.89 19.64
C LEU A 458 -9.66 -8.36 19.42
N ILE A 459 -9.81 -9.19 20.44
CA ILE A 459 -9.56 -10.63 20.36
C ILE A 459 -10.89 -11.36 20.21
N LYS A 460 -11.07 -12.05 19.09
CA LYS A 460 -12.14 -13.05 18.89
C LYS A 460 -11.56 -14.41 19.25
N ASN A 461 -11.91 -14.91 20.43
CA ASN A 461 -11.59 -16.26 20.89
C ASN A 461 -12.75 -16.80 21.76
N LYS A 462 -12.74 -18.11 22.04
CA LYS A 462 -13.70 -18.73 22.96
C LYS A 462 -13.59 -18.11 24.36
N ARG A 463 -14.73 -17.89 25.01
CA ARG A 463 -14.82 -17.27 26.34
C ARG A 463 -15.57 -18.18 27.32
N LEU A 464 -15.04 -18.30 28.53
CA LEU A 464 -15.72 -18.99 29.65
C LEU A 464 -16.72 -18.05 30.34
N LYS A 465 -17.65 -18.63 31.11
CA LYS A 465 -18.47 -17.82 32.04
C LYS A 465 -17.55 -17.16 33.08
N PRO A 466 -17.77 -15.88 33.46
CA PRO A 466 -16.85 -15.13 34.34
C PRO A 466 -16.48 -15.84 35.65
N GLU A 467 -17.46 -16.49 36.30
CA GLU A 467 -17.24 -17.21 37.56
C GLU A 467 -16.32 -18.43 37.40
N VAL A 468 -16.44 -19.13 36.27
CA VAL A 468 -15.61 -20.31 35.95
C VAL A 468 -14.20 -19.87 35.59
N GLU A 469 -14.09 -18.79 34.82
CA GLU A 469 -12.82 -18.19 34.42
C GLU A 469 -11.97 -17.82 35.65
N GLN A 470 -12.56 -17.13 36.62
CA GLN A 470 -11.85 -16.68 37.81
C GLN A 470 -11.31 -17.87 38.64
N LYS A 471 -12.16 -18.87 38.92
CA LYS A 471 -11.75 -20.06 39.68
C LYS A 471 -10.62 -20.83 38.99
N GLN A 472 -10.71 -21.02 37.66
CA GLN A 472 -9.70 -21.76 36.92
C GLN A 472 -8.37 -20.99 36.82
N LEU A 473 -8.41 -19.68 36.67
CA LEU A 473 -7.20 -18.86 36.61
C LEU A 473 -6.46 -18.86 37.95
N GLU A 474 -7.19 -18.73 39.06
CA GLU A 474 -6.61 -18.80 40.41
C GLU A 474 -5.97 -20.16 40.69
N ALA A 475 -6.64 -21.26 40.33
CA ALA A 475 -6.08 -22.61 40.46
C ALA A 475 -4.83 -22.80 39.60
N PHE A 476 -4.86 -22.34 38.35
CA PHE A 476 -3.72 -22.45 37.43
C PHE A 476 -2.50 -21.67 37.91
N LYS A 477 -2.68 -20.43 38.40
CA LYS A 477 -1.58 -19.62 38.96
C LYS A 477 -0.93 -20.29 40.17
N LYS A 478 -1.72 -20.85 41.08
CA LYS A 478 -1.20 -21.60 42.25
C LYS A 478 -0.35 -22.80 41.82
N HIS A 479 -0.77 -23.55 40.80
CA HIS A 479 0.03 -24.66 40.27
C HIS A 479 1.32 -24.21 39.59
N MET A 480 1.30 -23.09 38.85
CA MET A 480 2.52 -22.54 38.27
C MET A 480 3.52 -22.08 39.34
N GLU A 481 3.05 -21.47 40.43
CA GLU A 481 3.89 -21.03 41.56
C GLU A 481 4.48 -22.22 42.34
N ALA A 482 3.79 -23.36 42.36
CA ALA A 482 4.25 -24.60 43.00
C ALA A 482 5.30 -25.38 42.18
N GLY A 483 5.60 -24.97 40.94
CA GLY A 483 6.59 -25.64 40.08
C GLY A 483 6.19 -27.03 39.57
N GLU A 484 4.91 -27.40 39.69
CA GLU A 484 4.40 -28.70 39.27
C GLU A 484 4.05 -28.69 37.78
N THR A 485 4.79 -29.46 36.97
CA THR A 485 4.59 -29.58 35.52
C THR A 485 3.41 -30.50 35.13
N ASN A 486 2.90 -31.29 36.07
CA ASN A 486 1.76 -32.18 35.86
C ASN A 486 0.49 -31.54 36.44
N THR A 487 -0.35 -31.06 35.54
CA THR A 487 -1.66 -30.51 35.85
C THR A 487 -2.66 -31.65 36.11
N PRO A 488 -3.31 -31.74 37.29
CA PRO A 488 -4.36 -32.74 37.56
C PRO A 488 -5.49 -32.67 36.52
N ALA A 489 -6.14 -33.81 36.22
CA ALA A 489 -7.25 -33.90 35.24
C ALA A 489 -8.41 -32.92 35.51
N ILE A 490 -8.62 -32.54 36.78
CA ILE A 490 -9.60 -31.53 37.23
C ILE A 490 -9.27 -30.14 36.68
N ILE A 491 -7.99 -29.85 36.42
CA ILE A 491 -7.52 -28.62 35.75
C ILE A 491 -7.36 -28.84 34.23
N MET A 492 -7.41 -30.08 33.74
CA MET A 492 -7.44 -30.42 32.30
C MET A 492 -8.85 -30.38 31.68
N GLY A 493 -9.90 -30.16 32.48
CA GLY A 493 -11.24 -29.84 31.98
C GLY A 493 -12.04 -31.02 31.45
N GLU A 494 -12.06 -32.15 32.16
CA GLU A 494 -13.11 -33.16 31.98
C GLU A 494 -14.17 -32.99 33.09
N GLU A 495 -15.19 -32.19 32.82
CA GLU A 495 -16.51 -32.38 33.43
C GLU A 495 -17.40 -33.05 32.38
N ASN A 496 -17.86 -34.27 32.68
CA ASN A 496 -18.98 -34.88 31.97
C ASN A 496 -20.26 -34.16 32.43
N GLU A 497 -20.90 -33.38 31.56
CA GLU A 497 -22.31 -33.06 31.76
C GLU A 497 -23.12 -34.31 31.41
N GLU A 498 -23.46 -35.11 32.43
CA GLU A 498 -24.66 -35.95 32.38
C GLU A 498 -25.87 -35.02 32.51
N ASP A 499 -26.54 -34.72 31.39
CA ASP A 499 -27.99 -34.93 31.26
C ASP A 499 -28.47 -34.71 29.80
N THR A 500 -28.89 -35.85 29.22
CA THR A 500 -29.90 -36.12 28.16
C THR A 500 -30.56 -34.92 27.44
N GLU A 501 -30.64 -34.81 26.11
CA GLU A 501 -31.14 -35.76 25.10
C GLU A 501 -30.49 -35.48 23.71
N ASN A 502 -30.20 -36.56 22.97
CA ASN A 502 -29.78 -36.61 21.56
C ASN A 502 -28.35 -36.17 21.19
N GLY A 503 -27.38 -36.94 21.70
CA GLY A 503 -26.40 -37.65 20.88
C GLY A 503 -25.61 -36.92 19.79
N VAL A 504 -24.60 -36.13 20.18
CA VAL A 504 -23.26 -36.10 19.56
C VAL A 504 -22.24 -35.78 20.67
N LEU A 505 -21.39 -36.76 21.03
CA LEU A 505 -20.25 -36.57 21.93
C LEU A 505 -19.13 -35.84 21.16
N GLU A 506 -19.14 -34.51 21.19
CA GLU A 506 -18.01 -33.70 20.72
C GLU A 506 -17.15 -33.28 21.92
N LYS A 507 -15.91 -33.78 22.00
CA LYS A 507 -14.93 -33.41 23.05
C LYS A 507 -14.63 -31.91 22.99
N ARG A 508 -15.32 -31.10 23.79
CA ARG A 508 -15.02 -29.66 23.95
C ARG A 508 -13.94 -29.46 25.01
N ARG A 509 -12.69 -29.24 24.58
CA ARG A 509 -11.62 -28.76 25.47
C ARG A 509 -11.93 -27.33 25.95
N LEU A 510 -12.07 -27.14 27.25
CA LEU A 510 -12.15 -25.82 27.91
C LEU A 510 -10.79 -25.10 27.86
N ARG A 511 -10.81 -23.77 27.62
CA ARG A 511 -9.62 -22.94 27.39
C ARG A 511 -9.74 -21.61 28.13
N ILE A 512 -8.63 -21.14 28.67
CA ILE A 512 -8.52 -19.92 29.48
C ILE A 512 -8.52 -18.70 28.55
N ARG A 513 -8.98 -17.55 29.07
CA ARG A 513 -8.92 -16.25 28.39
C ARG A 513 -7.49 -15.93 27.94
N ILE A 514 -7.38 -15.48 26.69
CA ILE A 514 -6.20 -14.77 26.17
C ILE A 514 -6.38 -13.29 26.50
#